data_AF-A0A670JTZ6-F1
#
_entry.id   AF-A0A670JTZ6-F1
#
_cell.length_a   1.000
_cell.length_b   1.000
_cell.length_c   1.000
_cell.angle_alpha   90.00
_cell.angle_beta   90.00
_cell.angle_gamma   90.00
#
_symmetry.space_group_name_H-M   'P 1'
#
loop_
_entity.id
_entity.type
_entity.pdbx_description
1 polymer ?
#
loop_
_entity_poly.entity_id
_entity_poly.type
_entity_poly.pdbx_seq_one_letter_code
_entity_poly.pdbx_strand_id
1 'polypeptide(L)'
;RSSSGTKRWKHPEEVVGRCLPTPKCPTPPLYHMRLFAPNHVVAKSRFWYFISQLKKTKKSSGEIVYCGQVFEKSPLKVKNFDIWLCYDSRSGTHNMYRVYRDLTTAGALITTGAIMKVEEIAASKCHRPAVKQFHDSKIKFPLPHRVLHHQHKPHFTTKRPNTFF
;
A
#
# COMPACT_ATOMS: atom_id res chain seq x y z
N ARG A 1 -12.83 18.33 7.70
CA ARG A 1 -12.35 17.63 8.91
C ARG A 1 -11.06 16.88 8.57
N SER A 2 -9.91 17.50 8.77
CA SER A 2 -8.59 16.89 8.58
C SER A 2 -8.19 16.19 9.87
N SER A 3 -8.52 14.91 10.00
CA SER A 3 -7.88 14.08 11.02
C SER A 3 -6.43 13.86 10.58
N SER A 4 -5.51 14.47 11.32
CA SER A 4 -4.10 14.08 11.43
C SER A 4 -4.02 12.67 12.02
N GLY A 5 -4.50 11.67 11.27
CA GLY A 5 -4.34 10.27 11.62
C GLY A 5 -2.88 9.89 11.37
N THR A 6 -2.17 9.55 12.43
CA THR A 6 -0.89 8.86 12.38
C THR A 6 -0.92 7.84 11.25
N LYS A 7 0.00 7.97 10.29
CA LYS A 7 0.11 7.10 9.11
C LYS A 7 0.35 5.66 9.57
N ARG A 8 -0.72 4.94 9.88
CA ARG A 8 -0.67 3.57 10.37
C ARG A 8 -0.37 2.66 9.17
N TRP A 9 0.65 1.83 9.32
CA TRP A 9 1.05 0.84 8.33
C TRP A 9 -0.18 0.06 7.86
N LYS A 10 -0.38 -0.01 6.54
CA LYS A 10 -1.45 -0.82 5.95
C LYS A 10 -0.88 -2.18 5.61
N HIS A 11 -1.56 -3.23 6.03
CA HIS A 11 -1.24 -4.59 5.66
C HIS A 11 -2.18 -5.05 4.55
N PRO A 12 -1.70 -5.91 3.63
CA PRO A 12 -2.57 -6.57 2.67
C PRO A 12 -3.43 -7.57 3.43
N GLU A 13 -4.73 -7.52 3.23
CA GLU A 13 -5.68 -8.47 3.76
C GLU A 13 -6.49 -9.06 2.61
N GLU A 14 -6.72 -10.35 2.70
CA GLU A 14 -7.60 -11.11 1.84
C GLU A 14 -8.94 -11.26 2.55
N VAL A 15 -9.99 -10.72 1.92
CA VAL A 15 -11.36 -10.79 2.44
C VAL A 15 -12.24 -11.47 1.39
N VAL A 16 -12.89 -12.55 1.81
CA VAL A 16 -13.86 -13.29 1.01
C VAL A 16 -15.22 -13.18 1.66
N GLY A 17 -16.23 -12.76 0.89
CA GLY A 17 -17.61 -12.66 1.36
C GLY A 17 -18.62 -13.07 0.30
N ARG A 18 -19.85 -13.32 0.74
CA ARG A 18 -20.97 -13.71 -0.13
C ARG A 18 -22.28 -13.12 0.38
N CYS A 19 -23.31 -13.16 -0.45
CA CYS A 19 -24.68 -12.97 0.02
C CYS A 19 -25.07 -14.15 0.93
N LEU A 20 -26.01 -13.92 1.84
CA LEU A 20 -26.60 -15.02 2.59
C LEU A 20 -27.37 -15.94 1.63
N PRO A 21 -27.28 -17.28 1.79
CA PRO A 21 -28.09 -18.22 1.05
C PRO A 21 -29.58 -17.90 1.15
N THR A 22 -30.30 -17.96 0.03
CA THR A 22 -31.75 -17.78 -0.02
C THR A 22 -32.39 -18.98 -0.72
N PRO A 23 -33.70 -19.25 -0.54
CA PRO A 23 -34.37 -20.34 -1.24
C PRO A 23 -34.26 -20.24 -2.77
N LYS A 24 -34.16 -19.01 -3.31
CA LYS A 24 -33.96 -18.74 -4.74
C LYS A 24 -32.53 -18.96 -5.21
N CYS A 25 -31.54 -18.81 -4.31
CA CYS A 25 -30.12 -18.96 -4.61
C CYS A 25 -29.42 -19.57 -3.39
N PRO A 26 -29.40 -20.92 -3.29
CA PRO A 26 -28.83 -21.61 -2.13
C PRO A 26 -27.30 -21.54 -2.08
N THR A 27 -26.64 -21.41 -3.23
CA THR A 27 -25.17 -21.33 -3.35
C THR A 27 -24.76 -20.00 -3.99
N PRO A 28 -24.82 -18.89 -3.25
CA PRO A 28 -24.42 -17.59 -3.77
C PRO A 28 -22.91 -17.56 -4.05
N PRO A 29 -22.46 -16.80 -5.07
CA PRO A 29 -21.05 -16.72 -5.43
C PRO A 29 -20.22 -16.06 -4.33
N LEU A 30 -18.97 -16.53 -4.21
CA LEU A 30 -17.96 -15.95 -3.33
C LEU A 30 -17.24 -14.81 -4.05
N TYR A 31 -17.11 -13.67 -3.38
CA TYR A 31 -16.35 -12.52 -3.86
C TYR A 31 -15.09 -12.37 -3.03
N HIS A 32 -13.94 -12.43 -3.71
CA HIS A 32 -12.62 -12.26 -3.13
C HIS A 32 -12.10 -10.85 -3.43
N MET A 33 -11.63 -10.15 -2.40
CA MET A 33 -10.97 -8.84 -2.52
C MET A 33 -9.66 -8.81 -1.74
N ARG A 34 -8.63 -8.26 -2.37
CA ARG A 34 -7.39 -7.88 -1.68
C ARG A 34 -7.47 -6.42 -1.26
N LEU A 35 -7.53 -6.18 0.04
CA LEU A 35 -7.70 -4.85 0.64
C LEU A 35 -6.45 -4.46 1.42
N PHE A 36 -6.21 -3.16 1.56
CA PHE A 36 -5.09 -2.65 2.34
C PHE A 36 -5.62 -1.86 3.53
N ALA A 37 -5.42 -2.41 4.72
CA ALA A 37 -6.01 -1.89 5.95
C ALA A 37 -5.02 -1.99 7.12
N PRO A 38 -5.15 -1.13 8.14
CA PRO A 38 -4.32 -1.23 9.34
C PRO A 38 -4.68 -2.42 10.23
N ASN A 39 -5.92 -2.93 10.13
CA ASN A 39 -6.38 -4.10 10.85
C ASN A 39 -7.63 -4.71 10.18
N HIS A 40 -7.99 -5.93 10.63
CA HIS A 40 -9.09 -6.70 10.07
C HIS A 40 -10.46 -6.05 10.21
N VAL A 41 -10.68 -5.24 11.25
CA VAL A 41 -11.95 -4.52 11.43
C VAL A 41 -12.14 -3.50 10.31
N VAL A 42 -11.09 -2.74 10.00
CA VAL A 42 -11.10 -1.77 8.89
C VAL A 42 -11.18 -2.48 7.55
N ALA A 43 -10.51 -3.62 7.37
CA ALA A 43 -10.62 -4.41 6.14
C ALA A 43 -12.04 -4.91 5.88
N LYS A 44 -12.71 -5.50 6.89
CA LYS A 44 -14.12 -5.91 6.80
C LYS A 44 -15.04 -4.73 6.45
N SER A 45 -14.81 -3.56 7.04
CA SER A 45 -15.57 -2.34 6.72
C SER A 45 -15.35 -1.89 5.26
N ARG A 46 -14.10 -1.88 4.79
CA ARG A 46 -13.75 -1.52 3.41
C ARG A 46 -14.28 -2.54 2.39
N PHE A 47 -14.31 -3.83 2.73
CA PHE A 47 -14.93 -4.86 1.92
C PHE A 47 -16.40 -4.53 1.65
N TRP A 48 -17.17 -4.26 2.71
CA TRP A 48 -18.58 -3.90 2.56
C TRP A 48 -18.79 -2.61 1.77
N TYR A 49 -17.91 -1.62 1.96
CA TYR A 49 -17.95 -0.39 1.16
C TYR A 49 -17.79 -0.69 -0.33
N PHE A 50 -16.74 -1.42 -0.72
CA PHE A 50 -16.47 -1.69 -2.14
C PHE A 50 -17.46 -2.69 -2.76
N ILE A 51 -17.81 -3.76 -2.05
CA ILE A 51 -18.75 -4.75 -2.60
C ILE A 51 -20.12 -4.13 -2.85
N SER A 52 -20.56 -3.17 -2.04
CA SER A 52 -21.84 -2.45 -2.23
C SER A 52 -21.86 -1.54 -3.47
N GLN A 53 -20.69 -1.08 -3.91
CA GLN A 53 -20.53 -0.29 -5.14
C GLN A 53 -20.51 -1.20 -6.37
N LEU A 54 -19.91 -2.38 -6.27
CA LEU A 54 -19.74 -3.30 -7.39
C LEU A 54 -20.94 -4.25 -7.56
N LYS A 55 -21.58 -4.64 -6.45
CA LYS A 55 -22.70 -5.57 -6.38
C LYS A 55 -23.75 -5.01 -5.41
N LYS A 56 -25.01 -5.37 -5.59
CA LYS A 56 -26.11 -4.94 -4.71
C LYS A 56 -26.14 -5.74 -3.39
N THR A 57 -24.98 -5.97 -2.78
CA THR A 57 -24.83 -6.74 -1.53
C THR A 57 -24.49 -5.80 -0.38
N LYS A 58 -25.18 -5.95 0.75
CA LYS A 58 -24.97 -5.15 1.96
C LYS A 58 -24.52 -6.06 3.10
N LYS A 59 -23.92 -5.46 4.12
CA LYS A 59 -23.52 -6.18 5.35
C LYS A 59 -24.68 -6.93 6.01
N SER A 60 -25.91 -6.41 5.92
CA SER A 60 -27.10 -7.05 6.50
C SER A 60 -27.59 -8.27 5.71
N SER A 61 -27.29 -8.35 4.41
CA SER A 61 -27.75 -9.41 3.50
C SER A 61 -26.62 -10.32 3.04
N GLY A 62 -25.47 -10.24 3.69
CA GLY A 62 -24.29 -11.01 3.34
C GLY A 62 -23.41 -11.27 4.56
N GLU A 63 -22.46 -12.17 4.37
CA GLU A 63 -21.51 -12.58 5.40
C GLU A 63 -20.08 -12.58 4.84
N ILE A 64 -19.10 -12.38 5.73
CA ILE A 64 -17.68 -12.54 5.41
C ILE A 64 -17.30 -13.95 5.81
N VAL A 65 -16.88 -14.75 4.84
CA VAL A 65 -16.50 -16.15 5.01
C VAL A 65 -15.05 -16.25 5.50
N TYR A 66 -14.16 -15.40 4.97
CA TYR A 66 -12.75 -15.38 5.33
C TYR A 66 -12.21 -13.95 5.40
N CYS A 67 -11.32 -13.70 6.36
CA CYS A 67 -10.60 -12.44 6.50
C CYS A 67 -9.24 -12.78 7.10
N GLY A 68 -8.18 -12.71 6.29
CA GLY A 68 -6.83 -13.07 6.70
C GLY A 68 -5.79 -12.10 6.18
N GLN A 69 -4.73 -11.88 6.95
CA GLN A 69 -3.61 -11.07 6.51
C GLN A 69 -2.77 -11.84 5.50
N VAL A 70 -2.42 -11.18 4.39
CA VAL A 70 -1.54 -11.75 3.36
C VAL A 70 -0.12 -11.26 3.60
N PHE A 71 0.77 -12.19 3.90
CA PHE A 71 2.19 -11.91 4.05
C PHE A 71 2.91 -11.94 2.69
N GLU A 72 3.99 -11.17 2.60
CA GLU A 72 4.79 -11.10 1.38
C GLU A 72 5.55 -12.42 1.18
N LYS A 73 5.49 -12.99 -0.04
CA LYS A 73 6.14 -14.27 -0.35
C LYS A 73 7.67 -14.20 -0.30
N SER A 74 8.23 -13.06 -0.72
CA SER A 74 9.68 -12.86 -0.78
C SER A 74 10.05 -11.48 -0.19
N PRO A 75 10.05 -11.34 1.14
CA PRO A 75 10.26 -10.05 1.80
C PRO A 75 11.71 -9.56 1.75
N LEU A 76 12.67 -10.44 1.41
CA LEU A 76 14.10 -10.10 1.31
C LEU A 76 14.52 -9.65 -0.10
N LYS A 77 13.61 -9.73 -1.08
CA LYS A 77 13.89 -9.41 -2.48
C LYS A 77 13.29 -8.06 -2.83
N VAL A 78 14.13 -7.16 -3.35
CA VAL A 78 13.68 -5.86 -3.88
C VAL A 78 12.87 -6.07 -5.17
N LYS A 79 11.69 -5.45 -5.22
CA LYS A 79 10.72 -5.55 -6.31
C LYS A 79 10.31 -4.16 -6.78
N ASN A 80 9.76 -4.09 -7.98
CA ASN A 80 9.06 -2.90 -8.45
C ASN A 80 7.56 -3.19 -8.39
N PHE A 81 6.78 -2.28 -7.80
CA PHE A 81 5.35 -2.39 -7.64
C PHE A 81 4.66 -1.28 -8.43
N ASP A 82 3.76 -1.67 -9.34
CA ASP A 82 2.84 -0.74 -9.97
C ASP A 82 1.58 -0.63 -9.15
N ILE A 83 1.14 0.61 -8.98
CA ILE A 83 0.01 0.97 -8.15
C ILE A 83 -0.90 1.86 -8.96
N TRP A 84 -2.10 1.34 -9.23
CA TRP A 84 -3.21 2.11 -9.75
C TRP A 84 -4.03 2.59 -8.56
N LEU A 85 -4.14 3.90 -8.42
CA LEU A 85 -4.89 4.54 -7.35
C LEU A 85 -5.84 5.60 -7.92
N CYS A 86 -6.96 5.78 -7.26
CA CYS A 86 -7.84 6.91 -7.46
C CYS A 86 -7.74 7.82 -6.23
N TYR A 87 -7.67 9.13 -6.45
CA TYR A 87 -7.63 10.10 -5.36
C TYR A 87 -8.57 11.26 -5.63
N ASP A 88 -9.12 11.81 -4.56
CA ASP A 88 -9.95 13.01 -4.60
C ASP A 88 -9.04 14.23 -4.41
N SER A 89 -9.01 15.11 -5.41
CA SER A 89 -8.44 16.44 -5.31
C SER A 89 -9.47 17.41 -4.73
N ARG A 90 -9.11 18.69 -4.58
CA ARG A 90 -10.09 19.74 -4.20
C ARG A 90 -11.16 19.96 -5.26
N SER A 91 -10.87 19.62 -6.51
CA SER A 91 -11.69 19.97 -7.68
C SER A 91 -12.34 18.77 -8.35
N GLY A 92 -11.96 17.54 -8.01
CA GLY A 92 -12.50 16.34 -8.64
C GLY A 92 -11.72 15.08 -8.32
N THR A 93 -12.20 13.95 -8.86
CA THR A 93 -11.59 12.64 -8.68
C THR A 93 -10.65 12.33 -9.85
N HIS A 94 -9.45 11.83 -9.55
CA HIS A 94 -8.42 11.57 -10.57
C HIS A 94 -7.78 10.21 -10.37
N ASN A 95 -7.60 9.49 -11.49
CA ASN A 95 -6.84 8.26 -11.53
C ASN A 95 -5.35 8.59 -11.66
N MET A 96 -4.53 7.81 -10.95
CA MET A 96 -3.08 7.94 -10.98
C MET A 96 -2.43 6.57 -11.04
N TYR A 97 -1.37 6.51 -11.82
CA TYR A 97 -0.50 5.34 -11.91
C TYR A 97 0.88 5.71 -11.36
N ARG A 98 1.38 4.94 -10.40
CA ARG A 98 2.71 5.12 -9.80
C ARG A 98 3.45 3.80 -9.73
N VAL A 99 4.77 3.90 -9.77
CA VAL A 99 5.68 2.76 -9.62
C VAL A 99 6.57 3.03 -8.43
N TYR A 100 6.64 2.07 -7.52
CA TYR A 100 7.47 2.12 -6.32
C TYR A 100 8.46 0.96 -6.33
N ARG A 101 9.64 1.16 -5.76
CA ARG A 101 10.65 0.12 -5.58
C ARG A 101 10.79 -0.16 -4.10
N ASP A 102 10.39 -1.36 -3.67
CA ASP A 102 10.37 -1.75 -2.26
C ASP A 102 10.48 -3.27 -2.11
N LEU A 103 10.63 -3.75 -0.88
CA LEU A 103 10.68 -5.15 -0.49
C LEU A 103 9.27 -5.77 -0.37
N THR A 104 8.30 -5.00 0.08
CA THR A 104 6.94 -5.49 0.40
C THR A 104 5.86 -4.63 -0.22
N THR A 105 4.72 -5.28 -0.53
CA THR A 105 3.52 -4.59 -1.01
C THR A 105 3.05 -3.53 0.01
N ALA A 106 3.17 -3.84 1.31
CA ALA A 106 2.77 -2.95 2.40
C ALA A 106 3.61 -1.67 2.49
N GLY A 107 4.94 -1.80 2.33
CA GLY A 107 5.85 -0.64 2.33
C GLY A 107 5.67 0.26 1.10
N ALA A 108 5.43 -0.34 -0.07
CA ALA A 108 5.23 0.39 -1.32
C ALA A 108 3.96 1.28 -1.29
N LEU A 109 3.03 0.99 -0.39
CA LEU A 109 1.75 1.70 -0.30
C LEU A 109 1.86 2.98 0.50
N ILE A 110 1.93 4.09 -0.23
CA ILE A 110 1.85 5.42 0.35
C ILE A 110 0.42 5.74 0.79
N THR A 111 0.29 6.41 1.93
CA THR A 111 -0.96 6.62 2.69
C THR A 111 -2.06 7.45 2.01
N THR A 112 -1.92 7.87 0.76
CA THR A 112 -2.84 8.81 0.10
C THR A 112 -3.58 8.17 -1.07
N GLY A 113 -4.91 8.09 -0.97
CA GLY A 113 -5.80 7.63 -2.04
C GLY A 113 -6.43 6.25 -1.83
N ALA A 114 -7.41 5.93 -2.68
CA ALA A 114 -8.04 4.62 -2.79
C ALA A 114 -7.23 3.75 -3.77
N ILE A 115 -6.69 2.65 -3.27
CA ILE A 115 -5.88 1.72 -4.07
C ILE A 115 -6.83 0.82 -4.85
N MET A 116 -6.67 0.77 -6.17
CA MET A 116 -7.47 -0.06 -7.06
C MET A 116 -6.78 -1.38 -7.38
N LYS A 117 -5.48 -1.32 -7.71
CA LYS A 117 -4.69 -2.49 -8.09
C LYS A 117 -3.23 -2.29 -7.68
N VAL A 118 -2.59 -3.38 -7.25
CA VAL A 118 -1.15 -3.44 -7.00
C VAL A 118 -0.59 -4.69 -7.67
N GLU A 119 0.50 -4.54 -8.42
CA GLU A 119 1.13 -5.64 -9.16
C GLU A 119 2.67 -5.53 -9.10
N GLU A 120 3.35 -6.66 -8.93
CA GLU A 120 4.81 -6.72 -9.07
C GLU A 120 5.19 -6.73 -10.55
N ILE A 121 6.18 -5.92 -10.93
CA ILE A 121 6.60 -5.76 -12.32
C ILE A 121 8.09 -5.90 -12.52
N ALA A 122 8.42 -6.58 -13.63
CA ALA A 122 9.78 -6.76 -14.10
C ALA A 122 10.41 -5.42 -14.50
N ALA A 123 11.73 -5.30 -14.29
CA ALA A 123 12.49 -4.07 -14.55
C ALA A 123 12.30 -3.52 -15.98
N SER A 124 12.19 -4.40 -16.98
CA SER A 124 12.00 -4.03 -18.39
C SER A 124 10.68 -3.30 -18.67
N LYS A 125 9.63 -3.57 -17.89
CA LYS A 125 8.29 -2.98 -18.05
C LYS A 125 8.08 -1.75 -17.17
N CYS A 126 9.04 -1.38 -16.31
CA CYS A 126 8.92 -0.15 -15.55
C CYS A 126 8.98 1.05 -16.50
N HIS A 127 8.10 2.03 -16.32
CA HIS A 127 8.10 3.25 -17.15
C HIS A 127 8.71 4.46 -16.44
N ARG A 128 8.75 4.47 -15.11
CA ARG A 128 9.15 5.64 -14.31
C ARG A 128 10.68 5.80 -14.26
N PRO A 129 11.25 6.93 -14.73
CA PRO A 129 12.70 7.12 -14.77
C PRO A 129 13.34 7.08 -13.37
N ALA A 130 12.63 7.60 -12.35
CA ALA A 130 13.10 7.58 -10.97
C ALA A 130 13.27 6.15 -10.39
N VAL A 131 12.58 5.16 -10.95
CA VAL A 131 12.74 3.75 -10.58
C VAL A 131 13.79 3.09 -11.48
N LYS A 132 13.78 3.40 -12.78
CA LYS A 132 14.74 2.88 -13.76
C LYS A 132 16.19 3.18 -13.44
N GLN A 133 16.48 4.35 -12.86
CA GLN A 133 17.86 4.71 -12.47
C GLN A 133 18.52 3.71 -11.50
N PHE A 134 17.71 2.93 -10.78
CA PHE A 134 18.20 1.91 -9.85
C PHE A 134 18.33 0.52 -10.49
N HIS A 135 18.08 0.38 -11.79
CA HIS A 135 18.17 -0.89 -12.54
C HIS A 135 19.55 -1.06 -13.19
N ASP A 136 20.61 -0.87 -12.40
CA ASP A 136 21.99 -1.09 -12.83
C ASP A 136 22.70 -2.08 -11.88
N SER A 137 23.28 -3.12 -12.45
CA SER A 137 24.07 -4.14 -11.74
C SER A 137 25.38 -3.60 -11.16
N LYS A 138 25.91 -2.52 -11.74
CA LYS A 138 27.18 -1.88 -11.32
C LYS A 138 26.93 -0.54 -10.62
N ILE A 139 25.71 -0.32 -10.12
CA ILE A 139 25.32 0.94 -9.49
C ILE A 139 26.26 1.29 -8.33
N LYS A 140 26.79 2.52 -8.37
CA LYS A 140 27.67 3.08 -7.34
C LYS A 140 27.33 4.55 -7.19
N PHE A 141 27.18 4.99 -5.95
CA PHE A 141 26.98 6.41 -5.64
C PHE A 141 27.63 6.74 -4.30
N PRO A 142 28.32 7.89 -4.17
CA PRO A 142 28.73 8.39 -2.88
C PRO A 142 27.51 8.95 -2.11
N LEU A 143 27.66 9.13 -0.80
CA LEU A 143 26.74 9.93 0.01
C LEU A 143 27.39 11.29 0.26
N PRO A 144 27.16 12.29 -0.62
CA PRO A 144 28.00 13.50 -0.68
C PRO A 144 27.91 14.39 0.55
N HIS A 145 26.77 14.36 1.26
CA HIS A 145 26.54 15.16 2.46
C HIS A 145 25.84 14.32 3.52
N ARG A 146 26.55 14.01 4.61
CA ARG A 146 26.03 13.23 5.74
C ARG A 146 25.76 14.14 6.93
N VAL A 147 24.48 14.33 7.26
CA VAL A 147 24.06 15.15 8.40
C VAL A 147 24.27 14.38 9.70
N LEU A 148 24.83 15.04 10.70
CA LEU A 148 24.93 14.49 12.04
C LEU A 148 23.57 14.54 12.75
N HIS A 149 23.03 13.37 13.10
CA HIS A 149 21.75 13.27 13.81
C HIS A 149 21.89 13.50 15.33
N HIS A 150 23.04 13.18 15.91
CA HIS A 150 23.29 13.25 17.36
C HIS A 150 23.72 14.66 17.80
N GLN A 151 22.94 15.68 17.45
CA GLN A 151 23.30 17.08 17.64
C GLN A 151 23.37 17.51 19.11
N HIS A 152 22.72 16.76 20.00
CA HIS A 152 22.64 17.05 21.43
C HIS A 152 23.59 16.17 22.27
N LYS A 153 24.45 15.37 21.62
CA LYS A 153 25.39 14.46 22.27
C LYS A 153 26.75 14.52 21.55
N PRO A 154 27.63 15.48 21.90
CA PRO A 154 27.47 16.49 22.95
C PRO A 154 26.63 17.70 22.50
N HIS A 155 25.98 18.37 23.45
CA HIS A 155 25.19 19.58 23.16
C HIS A 155 26.07 20.81 22.86
N PHE A 156 27.29 20.82 23.40
CA PHE A 156 28.30 21.84 23.16
C PHE A 156 29.62 21.15 22.87
N THR A 157 30.34 21.60 21.86
CA THR A 157 31.64 21.07 21.46
C THR A 157 32.48 22.18 20.83
N THR A 158 33.79 22.08 20.96
CA THR A 158 34.74 23.03 20.37
C THR A 158 35.02 22.74 18.89
N LYS A 159 34.72 21.53 18.43
CA LYS A 159 34.95 21.10 17.04
C LYS A 159 33.66 21.18 16.23
N ARG A 160 33.73 21.77 15.03
CA ARG A 160 32.60 21.78 14.09
C ARG A 160 32.35 20.37 13.52
N PRO A 161 31.09 19.99 13.25
CA PRO A 161 30.79 18.70 12.65
C PRO A 161 31.33 18.63 11.22
N ASN A 162 31.95 17.51 10.88
CA ASN A 162 32.30 17.17 9.49
C ASN A 162 31.12 16.45 8.84
N THR A 163 30.81 16.78 7.58
CA THR A 163 29.73 16.18 6.80
C THR A 163 30.22 15.43 5.55
N PHE A 164 31.54 15.44 5.30
CA PHE A 164 32.21 14.71 4.22
C PHE A 164 32.98 13.51 4.77
N PHE A 165 32.61 12.30 4.33
CA PHE A 165 33.14 11.01 4.78
C PHE A 165 33.35 10.04 3.62
#